data_AF-A0A162MNN4-F1
#
_entry.id   AF-A0A162MNN4-F1
#
_cell.length_a   1.000
_cell.length_b   1.000
_cell.length_c   1.000
_cell.angle_alpha   90.00
_cell.angle_beta   90.00
_cell.angle_gamma   90.00
#
_symmetry.space_group_name_H-M   'P 1'
#
loop_
_entity.id
_entity.type
_entity.pdbx_description
1 polymer ?
#
loop_
_entity_poly.entity_id
_entity_poly.type
_entity_poly.pdbx_seq_one_letter_code
_entity_poly.pdbx_strand_id
1 'polypeptide(L)'
;MDGKVVGAPPAISAARAGPPHGRMAQDAPYWQLYSWWRLWRCHTGYPGSSQGARPRRRAPCLRVNLAGEINLSWTACYDGYECARLDVPMDWLDPTDEERVVLAVIRLSAVRRDDYRGAVFFNPGGPGGSGILSMRDHGKQLQTVVGDNHDIITFDPRGVGRSVPRIQCWEDYQRQHFWELQDVNNVNSYPGAAYDEFARAMAYSGICEA
;
A
#
# COMPACT_ATOMS: atom_id res chain seq x y z
N MET A 1 49.34 49.32 -27.80
CA MET A 1 48.89 50.32 -26.80
C MET A 1 48.00 49.58 -25.83
N ASP A 2 48.65 48.85 -24.91
CA ASP A 2 48.82 49.23 -23.48
C ASP A 2 47.60 48.72 -22.69
N GLY A 3 47.71 47.66 -21.89
CA GLY A 3 48.34 47.65 -20.57
C GLY A 3 47.29 48.10 -19.53
N LYS A 4 46.93 47.38 -18.47
CA LYS A 4 47.76 46.72 -17.45
C LYS A 4 46.94 45.75 -16.58
N VAL A 5 47.63 44.71 -16.16
CA VAL A 5 47.42 43.84 -14.99
C VAL A 5 47.84 44.56 -13.70
N VAL A 6 47.10 44.44 -12.59
CA VAL A 6 47.55 44.51 -11.18
C VAL A 6 46.40 43.93 -10.32
N GLY A 7 46.48 43.05 -9.33
CA GLY A 7 47.56 42.47 -8.51
C GLY A 7 47.03 42.31 -7.07
N ALA A 8 47.07 41.10 -6.49
CA ALA A 8 47.05 40.86 -5.04
C ALA A 8 48.52 40.83 -4.52
N PRO A 9 48.87 40.60 -3.22
CA PRO A 9 48.20 40.62 -1.90
C PRO A 9 49.01 41.51 -0.88
N PRO A 10 49.02 41.34 0.48
CA PRO A 10 49.66 40.19 1.15
C PRO A 10 48.93 39.65 2.39
N ALA A 11 49.43 38.49 2.82
CA ALA A 11 49.03 37.72 3.98
C ALA A 11 49.46 38.34 5.32
N ILE A 12 48.70 38.05 6.38
CA ILE A 12 49.22 38.00 7.76
C ILE A 12 48.97 36.58 8.28
N SER A 13 50.08 35.89 8.55
CA SER A 13 50.15 34.65 9.30
C SER A 13 50.47 34.98 10.75
N ALA A 14 49.74 34.39 11.70
CA ALA A 14 50.26 34.11 13.02
C ALA A 14 49.59 32.83 13.56
N ALA A 15 50.40 31.79 13.68
CA ALA A 15 50.06 30.51 14.29
C ALA A 15 50.17 30.55 15.82
N ARG A 16 49.37 29.73 16.51
CA ARG A 16 49.66 28.95 17.75
C ARG A 16 48.39 28.13 18.09
N ALA A 17 48.37 26.83 17.77
CA ALA A 17 48.70 25.67 18.63
C ALA A 17 47.57 25.29 19.65
N GLY A 18 46.94 24.11 19.43
CA GLY A 18 45.73 23.55 20.09
C GLY A 18 45.96 22.83 21.43
N PRO A 19 45.28 21.71 21.81
CA PRO A 19 44.16 20.92 21.22
C PRO A 19 43.07 20.56 22.31
N PRO A 20 42.27 19.46 22.26
CA PRO A 20 41.48 18.82 21.18
C PRO A 20 39.96 18.65 21.53
N HIS A 21 39.21 18.12 20.56
CA HIS A 21 37.89 17.45 20.65
C HIS A 21 36.61 18.31 20.62
N GLY A 22 36.15 18.57 19.40
CA GLY A 22 34.74 18.84 19.11
C GLY A 22 34.46 18.57 17.63
N ARG A 23 34.09 17.34 17.27
CA ARG A 23 33.55 17.01 15.94
C ARG A 23 32.17 17.65 15.84
N MET A 24 31.99 18.65 14.97
CA MET A 24 30.68 18.90 14.34
C MET A 24 30.81 18.44 12.90
N ALA A 25 30.40 17.19 12.70
CA ALA A 25 30.23 16.61 11.38
C ALA A 25 28.98 17.18 10.74
N GLN A 26 29.03 17.20 9.41
CA GLN A 26 27.94 17.46 8.49
C GLN A 26 26.71 16.61 8.83
N ASP A 27 25.59 17.24 9.19
CA ASP A 27 24.32 16.54 9.39
C ASP A 27 23.25 17.08 8.43
N ALA A 28 23.08 16.33 7.34
CA ALA A 28 21.80 16.02 6.70
C ALA A 28 21.96 14.57 6.18
N PRO A 29 20.94 13.69 6.13
CA PRO A 29 19.57 14.00 5.69
C PRO A 29 18.43 13.05 6.20
N TYR A 30 17.21 13.23 5.67
CA TYR A 30 16.25 12.15 5.32
C TYR A 30 15.80 11.13 6.40
N TRP A 31 14.89 11.47 7.33
CA TRP A 31 14.03 10.48 8.05
C TRP A 31 12.76 11.09 8.68
N GLN A 32 11.79 11.55 7.89
CA GLN A 32 10.42 11.85 8.37
C GLN A 32 9.37 10.96 7.68
N LEU A 33 9.70 9.67 7.56
CA LEU A 33 8.71 8.61 7.33
C LEU A 33 8.89 7.62 8.48
N TYR A 34 7.75 7.11 8.99
CA TYR A 34 7.57 6.18 10.11
C TYR A 34 7.27 6.78 11.49
N SER A 35 6.04 7.25 11.67
CA SER A 35 5.38 7.24 13.00
C SER A 35 4.05 6.48 13.04
N TRP A 36 3.74 5.65 12.04
CA TRP A 36 2.53 4.80 12.03
C TRP A 36 2.73 3.42 12.68
N TRP A 37 3.98 2.96 12.86
CA TRP A 37 4.28 1.68 13.54
C TRP A 37 4.12 1.70 15.07
N ARG A 38 3.88 2.86 15.70
CA ARG A 38 3.74 2.95 17.16
C ARG A 38 2.36 2.52 17.67
N LEU A 39 1.37 2.35 16.81
CA LEU A 39 0.02 1.89 17.20
C LEU A 39 -0.15 0.36 17.19
N TRP A 40 0.86 -0.40 16.75
CA TRP A 40 0.80 -1.88 16.60
C TRP A 40 1.80 -2.64 17.47
N ARG A 41 2.43 -2.01 18.46
CA ARG A 41 3.21 -2.74 19.46
C ARG A 41 2.30 -3.19 20.61
N CYS A 42 1.75 -4.40 20.52
CA CYS A 42 1.31 -5.10 21.72
C CYS A 42 2.59 -5.43 22.51
N HIS A 43 2.86 -4.69 23.61
CA HIS A 43 3.95 -5.06 24.51
C HIS A 43 3.58 -6.38 25.20
N THR A 44 4.29 -7.46 24.84
CA THR A 44 4.42 -8.63 25.73
C THR A 44 5.19 -8.16 26.96
N GLY A 45 4.46 -7.75 27.99
CA GLY A 45 5.05 -7.31 29.25
C GLY A 45 5.76 -8.48 29.93
N TYR A 46 7.08 -8.42 30.03
CA TYR A 46 7.82 -9.11 31.07
C TYR A 46 7.55 -8.41 32.41
N PRO A 47 7.39 -9.12 33.54
CA PRO A 47 7.11 -8.48 34.82
C PRO A 47 8.38 -7.81 35.36
N GLY A 48 8.50 -6.51 35.10
CA GLY A 48 9.48 -5.62 35.71
C GLY A 48 8.79 -4.67 36.66
N SER A 49 9.12 -4.78 37.94
CA SER A 49 8.65 -3.94 39.04
C SER A 49 8.98 -2.46 38.86
N SER A 50 7.96 -1.59 38.82
CA SER A 50 8.09 -0.23 39.33
C SER A 50 6.70 0.33 39.66
N GLN A 51 6.53 0.69 40.92
CA GLN A 51 5.32 1.21 41.53
C GLN A 51 4.99 2.61 40.99
N GLY A 52 3.71 2.94 40.85
CA GLY A 52 3.25 4.33 40.78
C GLY A 52 2.84 4.86 39.40
N ALA A 53 1.88 4.23 38.74
CA ALA A 53 1.04 4.90 37.75
C ALA A 53 -0.35 4.24 37.73
N ARG A 54 -1.42 5.04 37.81
CA ARG A 54 -2.80 4.53 37.67
C ARG A 54 -2.91 3.78 36.33
N PRO A 55 -3.34 2.51 36.30
CA PRO A 55 -3.42 1.77 35.05
C PRO A 55 -4.47 2.42 34.15
N ARG A 56 -4.03 3.07 33.07
CA ARG A 56 -4.93 3.32 31.93
C ARG A 56 -5.43 1.95 31.48
N ARG A 57 -6.74 1.71 31.51
CA ARG A 57 -7.35 0.48 30.99
C ARG A 57 -6.87 0.34 29.54
N ARG A 58 -5.95 -0.58 29.30
CA ARG A 58 -5.52 -0.96 27.96
C ARG A 58 -6.69 -1.69 27.33
N ALA A 59 -7.19 -1.21 26.20
CA ALA A 59 -8.10 -2.02 25.39
C ALA A 59 -7.34 -3.32 25.03
N PRO A 60 -7.91 -4.51 25.29
CA PRO A 60 -7.25 -5.75 24.90
C PRO A 60 -7.07 -5.76 23.37
N CYS A 61 -5.87 -6.12 22.90
CA CYS A 61 -5.65 -6.45 21.49
C CYS A 61 -6.64 -7.59 21.16
N LEU A 62 -7.61 -7.37 20.26
CA LEU A 62 -8.54 -8.41 19.85
C LEU A 62 -7.73 -9.55 19.22
N ARG A 63 -7.75 -10.72 19.84
CA ARG A 63 -7.28 -11.94 19.20
C ARG A 63 -8.40 -12.45 18.30
N VAL A 64 -8.29 -12.16 17.00
CA VAL A 64 -9.12 -12.84 16.01
C VAL A 64 -8.62 -14.28 15.93
N ASN A 65 -9.33 -15.20 16.58
CA ASN A 65 -9.14 -16.62 16.34
C ASN A 65 -9.88 -16.94 15.04
N LEU A 66 -9.15 -17.00 13.92
CA LEU A 66 -9.63 -17.61 12.70
C LEU A 66 -9.82 -19.11 13.00
N ALA A 67 -11.03 -19.47 13.43
CA ALA A 67 -11.39 -20.86 13.68
C ALA A 67 -11.59 -21.54 12.32
N GLY A 68 -10.52 -22.08 11.75
CA GLY A 68 -10.59 -22.88 10.52
C GLY A 68 -9.38 -22.75 9.62
N GLU A 69 -8.99 -23.85 9.02
CA GLU A 69 -8.00 -23.88 7.93
C GLU A 69 -8.68 -23.30 6.68
N ILE A 70 -8.21 -22.16 6.17
CA ILE A 70 -8.76 -21.54 4.97
C ILE A 70 -8.29 -22.35 3.76
N ASN A 71 -9.19 -23.15 3.18
CA ASN A 71 -8.91 -23.91 1.98
C ASN A 71 -9.59 -23.27 0.76
N LEU A 72 -8.80 -22.85 -0.22
CA LEU A 72 -9.31 -22.23 -1.44
C LEU A 72 -9.51 -23.29 -2.53
N SER A 73 -10.74 -23.41 -3.01
CA SER A 73 -11.04 -24.19 -4.22
C SER A 73 -10.70 -23.37 -5.45
N TRP A 74 -9.59 -23.75 -6.10
CA TRP A 74 -9.12 -23.10 -7.33
C TRP A 74 -9.76 -23.74 -8.55
N THR A 75 -10.25 -22.90 -9.46
CA THR A 75 -10.80 -23.30 -10.76
C THR A 75 -10.10 -22.50 -11.85
N ALA A 76 -9.84 -23.11 -13.00
CA ALA A 76 -9.33 -22.41 -14.16
C ALA A 76 -10.25 -21.24 -14.54
N CYS A 77 -9.68 -20.06 -14.76
CA CYS A 77 -10.40 -18.87 -15.17
C CYS A 77 -9.50 -18.04 -16.08
N TYR A 78 -10.07 -17.38 -17.10
CA TYR A 78 -9.28 -16.69 -18.13
C TYR A 78 -8.22 -17.65 -18.75
N ASP A 79 -7.44 -17.17 -19.72
CA ASP A 79 -6.39 -18.00 -20.29
C ASP A 79 -5.14 -17.96 -19.40
N GLY A 80 -4.76 -19.10 -18.81
CA GLY A 80 -3.55 -19.24 -18.00
C GLY A 80 -3.63 -18.76 -16.54
N TYR A 81 -4.83 -18.59 -15.98
CA TYR A 81 -5.01 -18.20 -14.57
C TYR A 81 -5.93 -19.18 -13.82
N GLU A 82 -5.87 -19.11 -12.49
CA GLU A 82 -6.75 -19.83 -11.57
C GLU A 82 -7.46 -18.83 -10.67
N CYS A 83 -8.75 -19.02 -10.43
CA CYS A 83 -9.56 -18.17 -9.57
C CYS A 83 -10.14 -18.97 -8.41
N ALA A 84 -10.33 -18.29 -7.29
CA ALA A 84 -11.02 -18.82 -6.12
C ALA A 84 -11.93 -17.75 -5.50
N ARG A 85 -12.78 -18.19 -4.59
CA ARG A 85 -13.59 -17.31 -3.73
C ARG A 85 -13.16 -17.52 -2.29
N LEU A 86 -12.98 -16.42 -1.57
CA LEU A 86 -12.63 -16.42 -0.15
C LEU A 86 -13.76 -15.77 0.64
N ASP A 87 -14.44 -16.56 1.46
CA ASP A 87 -15.49 -16.09 2.37
C ASP A 87 -14.86 -15.55 3.67
N VAL A 88 -15.19 -14.31 4.03
CA VAL A 88 -14.73 -13.65 5.25
C VAL A 88 -15.90 -12.95 5.96
N PRO A 89 -15.85 -12.77 7.29
CA PRO A 89 -16.88 -12.01 7.99
C PRO A 89 -16.90 -10.54 7.53
N MET A 90 -18.09 -9.96 7.54
CA MET A 90 -18.28 -8.52 7.35
C MET A 90 -17.59 -7.75 8.50
N ASP A 91 -17.91 -8.14 9.74
CA ASP A 91 -17.32 -7.62 10.96
C ASP A 91 -16.37 -8.66 11.61
N TRP A 92 -15.10 -8.28 11.76
CA TRP A 92 -14.11 -9.11 12.44
C TRP A 92 -14.19 -9.03 13.97
N LEU A 93 -14.90 -8.04 14.51
CA LEU A 93 -15.20 -7.93 15.95
C LEU A 93 -16.32 -8.89 16.37
N ASP A 94 -17.22 -9.21 15.43
CA ASP A 94 -18.24 -10.24 15.57
C ASP A 94 -18.20 -11.24 14.40
N PRO A 95 -17.22 -12.16 14.35
CA PRO A 95 -17.09 -13.12 13.27
C PRO A 95 -18.24 -14.13 13.17
N THR A 96 -19.11 -14.18 14.19
CA THR A 96 -20.29 -15.04 14.24
C THR A 96 -21.50 -14.43 13.55
N ASP A 97 -21.44 -13.15 13.17
CA ASP A 97 -22.42 -12.52 12.30
C ASP A 97 -22.55 -13.27 10.96
N GLU A 98 -23.79 -13.40 10.50
CA GLU A 98 -24.17 -14.00 9.23
C GLU A 98 -23.81 -13.10 8.04
N GLU A 99 -23.55 -11.81 8.26
CA GLU A 99 -23.09 -10.93 7.20
C GLU A 99 -21.67 -11.30 6.74
N ARG A 100 -21.56 -11.72 5.47
CA ARG A 100 -20.32 -12.17 4.86
C ARG A 100 -19.89 -11.28 3.70
N VAL A 101 -18.59 -11.26 3.46
CA VAL A 101 -17.98 -10.73 2.24
C VAL A 101 -17.30 -11.89 1.52
N VAL A 102 -17.61 -12.08 0.24
CA VAL A 102 -16.93 -13.07 -0.59
C VAL A 102 -15.95 -12.34 -1.51
N LEU A 103 -14.66 -12.50 -1.22
CA LEU A 103 -13.57 -11.92 -1.99
C LEU A 103 -13.30 -12.77 -3.24
N ALA A 104 -13.16 -12.12 -4.39
CA ALA A 104 -12.64 -12.75 -5.59
C ALA A 104 -11.12 -12.76 -5.55
N VAL A 105 -10.52 -13.94 -5.76
CA VAL A 105 -9.07 -14.15 -5.75
C VAL A 105 -8.64 -14.71 -7.10
N ILE A 106 -7.50 -14.25 -7.62
CA ILE A 106 -6.86 -14.77 -8.84
C ILE A 106 -5.40 -15.11 -8.57
N ARG A 107 -4.94 -16.18 -9.19
CA ARG A 107 -3.57 -16.67 -9.17
C ARG A 107 -3.05 -16.82 -10.58
N LEU A 108 -1.85 -16.31 -10.81
CA LEU A 108 -0.97 -16.69 -11.89
C LEU A 108 0.10 -17.62 -11.33
N SER A 109 0.06 -18.89 -11.72
CA SER A 109 0.90 -19.93 -11.11
C SER A 109 2.34 -19.83 -11.58
N ALA A 110 3.28 -20.25 -10.71
CA ALA A 110 4.68 -20.42 -11.06
C ALA A 110 4.82 -21.37 -12.24
N VAL A 111 5.69 -21.02 -13.19
CA VAL A 111 6.07 -21.88 -14.32
C VAL A 111 7.10 -22.91 -13.85
N ARG A 112 8.10 -22.48 -13.09
CA ARG A 112 9.15 -23.35 -12.53
C ARG A 112 8.74 -23.90 -11.18
N ARG A 113 8.12 -25.08 -11.19
CA ARG A 113 7.65 -25.78 -9.99
C ARG A 113 8.77 -26.50 -9.22
N ASP A 114 9.88 -26.80 -9.87
CA ASP A 114 11.06 -27.47 -9.32
C ASP A 114 11.88 -26.59 -8.36
N ASP A 115 11.85 -25.27 -8.55
CA ASP A 115 12.48 -24.25 -7.69
C ASP A 115 11.41 -23.33 -7.07
N TYR A 116 10.24 -23.87 -6.73
CA TYR A 116 9.13 -23.05 -6.24
C TYR A 116 9.48 -22.31 -4.94
N ARG A 117 9.28 -20.98 -4.93
CA ARG A 117 9.67 -20.08 -3.82
C ARG A 117 8.50 -19.50 -3.04
N GLY A 118 7.27 -19.91 -3.35
CA GLY A 118 6.08 -19.50 -2.63
C GLY A 118 5.23 -18.48 -3.39
N ALA A 119 4.30 -17.87 -2.66
CA ALA A 119 3.34 -16.92 -3.22
C ALA A 119 3.74 -15.47 -2.94
N VAL A 120 3.52 -14.60 -3.92
CA VAL A 120 3.67 -13.16 -3.80
C VAL A 120 2.30 -12.52 -3.98
N PHE A 121 1.88 -11.76 -2.96
CA PHE A 121 0.64 -11.01 -2.98
C PHE A 121 0.91 -9.57 -3.41
N PHE A 122 0.07 -9.05 -4.30
CA PHE A 122 0.08 -7.62 -4.62
C PHE A 122 -1.33 -7.04 -4.59
N ASN A 123 -1.42 -5.72 -4.43
CA ASN A 123 -2.64 -4.95 -4.60
C ASN A 123 -2.32 -3.77 -5.51
N PRO A 124 -3.09 -3.54 -6.59
CA PRO A 124 -2.77 -2.51 -7.58
C PRO A 124 -2.92 -1.06 -7.06
N GLY A 125 -3.50 -0.86 -5.88
CA GLY A 125 -3.80 0.47 -5.35
C GLY A 125 -5.15 1.02 -5.83
N GLY A 126 -5.25 2.35 -5.91
CA GLY A 126 -6.51 3.07 -6.04
C GLY A 126 -6.70 3.98 -4.82
N PRO A 127 -7.65 3.71 -3.90
CA PRO A 127 -8.50 2.52 -3.72
C PRO A 127 -9.59 2.34 -4.80
N GLY A 128 -10.26 1.19 -4.83
CA GLY A 128 -11.28 0.85 -5.84
C GLY A 128 -10.75 0.12 -7.08
N GLY A 129 -9.42 -0.01 -7.23
CA GLY A 129 -8.81 -0.79 -8.29
C GLY A 129 -9.04 -2.30 -8.13
N SER A 130 -9.50 -2.95 -9.19
CA SER A 130 -9.68 -4.42 -9.21
C SER A 130 -8.33 -5.14 -9.35
N GLY A 131 -8.00 -5.97 -8.36
CA GLY A 131 -6.87 -6.90 -8.44
C GLY A 131 -7.06 -7.91 -9.56
N ILE A 132 -8.29 -8.42 -9.77
CA ILE A 132 -8.56 -9.39 -10.84
C ILE A 132 -8.26 -8.79 -12.21
N LEU A 133 -8.72 -7.56 -12.49
CA LEU A 133 -8.42 -6.89 -13.77
C LEU A 133 -6.92 -6.58 -13.89
N SER A 134 -6.30 -6.07 -12.82
CA SER A 134 -4.87 -5.77 -12.83
C SER A 134 -4.01 -7.01 -13.11
N MET A 135 -4.34 -8.17 -12.54
CA MET A 135 -3.66 -9.44 -12.82
C MET A 135 -3.82 -9.89 -14.28
N ARG A 136 -4.99 -9.69 -14.87
CA ARG A 136 -5.22 -10.03 -16.28
C ARG A 136 -4.39 -9.15 -17.20
N ASP A 137 -4.32 -7.86 -16.90
CA ASP A 137 -3.67 -6.88 -17.77
C ASP A 137 -2.15 -6.87 -17.61
N HIS A 138 -1.65 -7.08 -16.38
CA HIS A 138 -0.23 -6.90 -16.03
C HIS A 138 0.44 -8.14 -15.40
N GLY A 139 -0.29 -9.23 -15.14
CA GLY A 139 0.23 -10.37 -14.39
C GLY A 139 1.47 -11.02 -15.01
N LYS A 140 1.50 -11.15 -16.35
CA LYS A 140 2.67 -11.68 -17.06
C LYS A 140 3.88 -10.74 -16.97
N GLN A 141 3.66 -9.43 -17.00
CA GLN A 141 4.72 -8.45 -16.81
C GLN A 141 5.27 -8.52 -15.38
N LEU A 142 4.39 -8.61 -14.38
CA LEU A 142 4.78 -8.83 -12.98
C LEU A 142 5.60 -10.12 -12.80
N GLN A 143 5.25 -11.20 -13.50
CA GLN A 143 6.02 -12.47 -13.48
C GLN A 143 7.44 -12.31 -14.00
N THR A 144 7.71 -11.38 -14.93
CA THR A 144 9.09 -11.09 -15.36
C THR A 144 9.93 -10.40 -14.28
N VAL A 145 9.29 -9.65 -13.38
CA VAL A 145 9.96 -8.90 -12.30
C VAL A 145 10.12 -9.76 -11.05
N VAL A 146 9.06 -10.48 -10.66
CA VAL A 146 9.04 -11.34 -9.47
C VAL A 146 9.80 -12.65 -9.68
N GLY A 147 9.78 -13.16 -10.91
CA GLY A 147 10.35 -14.45 -11.28
C GLY A 147 9.28 -15.49 -11.58
N ASP A 148 9.66 -16.49 -12.37
CA ASP A 148 8.80 -17.57 -12.86
C ASP A 148 8.61 -18.72 -11.86
N ASN A 149 9.20 -18.61 -10.68
CA ASN A 149 9.17 -19.59 -9.60
C ASN A 149 8.29 -19.17 -8.40
N HIS A 150 7.51 -18.11 -8.55
CA HIS A 150 6.51 -17.68 -7.57
C HIS A 150 5.10 -17.77 -8.15
N ASP A 151 4.14 -18.15 -7.30
CA ASP A 151 2.73 -17.91 -7.60
C ASP A 151 2.47 -16.42 -7.35
N ILE A 152 1.89 -15.70 -8.31
CA ILE A 152 1.46 -14.31 -8.11
C ILE A 152 -0.02 -14.35 -7.81
N ILE A 153 -0.41 -13.78 -6.67
CA ILE A 153 -1.79 -13.80 -6.19
C ILE A 153 -2.26 -12.37 -5.94
N THR A 154 -3.49 -12.08 -6.32
CA THR A 154 -4.16 -10.85 -5.91
C THR A 154 -5.64 -11.12 -5.72
N PHE A 155 -6.35 -10.13 -5.21
CA PHE A 155 -7.76 -10.22 -4.93
C PHE A 155 -8.42 -8.86 -5.17
N ASP A 156 -9.71 -8.88 -5.41
CA ASP A 156 -10.53 -7.67 -5.35
C ASP A 156 -10.85 -7.39 -3.88
N PRO A 157 -10.49 -6.21 -3.32
CA PRO A 157 -10.87 -5.85 -1.95
C PRO A 157 -12.39 -5.86 -1.73
N ARG A 158 -12.82 -5.83 -0.46
CA ARG A 158 -14.26 -5.74 -0.13
C ARG A 158 -14.91 -4.56 -0.85
N GLY A 159 -16.09 -4.77 -1.43
CA GLY A 159 -16.78 -3.73 -2.20
C GLY A 159 -16.27 -3.48 -3.62
N VAL A 160 -15.17 -4.11 -4.04
CA VAL A 160 -14.49 -3.82 -5.32
C VAL A 160 -14.69 -4.94 -6.33
N GLY A 161 -14.79 -4.58 -7.61
CA GLY A 161 -14.68 -5.52 -8.72
C GLY A 161 -15.67 -6.69 -8.65
N ARG A 162 -15.13 -7.92 -8.59
CA ARG A 162 -15.86 -9.19 -8.53
C ARG A 162 -16.12 -9.69 -7.11
N SER A 163 -15.64 -9.00 -6.09
CA SER A 163 -15.98 -9.28 -4.70
C SER A 163 -17.40 -8.82 -4.40
N VAL A 164 -18.09 -9.56 -3.52
CA VAL A 164 -19.49 -9.28 -3.16
C VAL A 164 -19.66 -9.18 -1.64
N PRO A 165 -20.55 -8.29 -1.13
CA PRO A 165 -21.31 -7.29 -1.90
C PRO A 165 -20.40 -6.20 -2.50
N ARG A 166 -20.82 -5.62 -3.63
CA ARG A 166 -20.13 -4.51 -4.29
C ARG A 166 -20.62 -3.20 -3.69
N ILE A 167 -19.73 -2.22 -3.55
CA ILE A 167 -20.15 -0.84 -3.30
C ILE A 167 -20.81 -0.33 -4.58
N GLN A 168 -22.01 0.21 -4.43
CA GLN A 168 -22.72 0.87 -5.51
C GLN A 168 -23.11 2.27 -5.04
N CYS A 169 -22.44 3.28 -5.60
CA CYS A 169 -22.69 4.69 -5.28
C CYS A 169 -23.66 5.35 -6.26
N TRP A 170 -23.94 4.71 -7.39
CA TRP A 170 -24.85 5.24 -8.40
C TRP A 170 -26.18 4.50 -8.39
N GLU A 171 -27.24 5.23 -8.74
CA GLU A 171 -28.58 4.66 -8.94
C GLU A 171 -28.58 3.50 -9.94
N ASP A 172 -27.77 3.61 -11.00
CA ASP A 172 -27.68 2.62 -12.06
C ASP A 172 -26.26 2.50 -12.64
N TYR A 173 -26.05 1.42 -13.39
CA TYR A 173 -24.78 1.11 -14.04
C TYR A 173 -24.41 2.14 -15.13
N GLN A 174 -25.40 2.69 -15.84
CA GLN A 174 -25.16 3.64 -16.92
C GLN A 174 -24.56 4.95 -16.39
N ARG A 175 -25.05 5.49 -15.28
CA ARG A 175 -24.46 6.67 -14.63
C ARG A 175 -23.05 6.42 -14.14
N GLN A 176 -22.81 5.28 -13.50
CA GLN A 176 -21.47 4.87 -13.12
C GLN A 176 -20.55 4.83 -14.34
N HIS A 177 -21.00 4.19 -15.42
CA HIS A 177 -20.20 4.04 -16.63
C HIS A 177 -19.92 5.38 -17.33
N PHE A 178 -20.89 6.29 -17.39
CA PHE A 178 -20.67 7.63 -17.92
C PHE A 178 -19.65 8.41 -17.11
N TRP A 179 -19.63 8.27 -15.78
CA TRP A 179 -18.59 8.85 -14.92
C TRP A 179 -17.20 8.26 -15.20
N GLU A 180 -17.12 6.95 -15.39
CA GLU A 180 -15.86 6.27 -15.73
C GLU A 180 -15.32 6.70 -17.10
N LEU A 181 -16.19 6.96 -18.08
CA LEU A 181 -15.79 7.46 -19.40
C LEU A 181 -15.28 8.91 -19.39
N GLN A 182 -15.62 9.69 -18.36
CA GLN A 182 -15.10 11.04 -18.15
C GLN A 182 -13.69 11.03 -17.53
N ASP A 183 -13.16 9.85 -17.19
CA ASP A 183 -11.79 9.70 -16.72
C ASP A 183 -10.82 10.04 -17.86
N VAL A 184 -10.42 11.31 -17.90
CA VAL A 184 -9.26 11.73 -18.68
C VAL A 184 -8.04 11.25 -17.92
N ASN A 185 -7.64 9.99 -18.17
CA ASN A 185 -6.37 9.45 -17.69
C ASN A 185 -5.29 10.54 -17.76
N ASN A 186 -4.37 10.57 -16.79
CA ASN A 186 -3.31 11.58 -16.68
C ASN A 186 -2.26 11.53 -17.82
N VAL A 187 -2.70 11.50 -19.08
CA VAL A 187 -1.86 11.38 -20.28
C VAL A 187 -1.08 12.68 -20.52
N ASN A 188 -1.57 13.82 -20.01
CA ASN A 188 -0.89 15.11 -20.10
C ASN A 188 -0.66 15.70 -18.71
N SER A 189 0.60 15.77 -18.27
CA SER A 189 0.98 16.52 -17.07
C SER A 189 0.90 18.02 -17.34
N TYR A 190 -0.12 18.71 -16.85
CA TYR A 190 -0.21 20.18 -16.84
C TYR A 190 -0.31 20.73 -15.42
N PRO A 191 0.05 22.00 -15.18
CA PRO A 191 -0.18 22.67 -13.90
C PRO A 191 -1.69 22.77 -13.62
N GLY A 192 -2.25 21.78 -12.92
CA GLY A 192 -3.69 21.63 -12.72
C GLY A 192 -4.16 20.18 -12.60
N ALA A 193 -3.45 19.24 -13.25
CA ALA A 193 -3.84 17.84 -13.31
C ALA A 193 -4.10 17.21 -11.94
N ALA A 194 -3.24 17.48 -10.95
CA ALA A 194 -3.44 17.00 -9.58
C ALA A 194 -4.69 17.60 -8.89
N TYR A 195 -5.03 18.86 -9.20
CA TYR A 195 -6.22 19.51 -8.65
C TYR A 195 -7.50 18.95 -9.28
N ASP A 196 -7.48 18.66 -10.58
CA ASP A 196 -8.63 18.11 -11.28
C ASP A 196 -8.91 16.66 -10.85
N GLU A 197 -7.86 15.85 -10.67
CA GLU A 197 -7.98 14.52 -10.08
C GLU A 197 -8.53 14.57 -8.65
N PHE A 198 -8.03 15.50 -7.83
CA PHE A 198 -8.53 15.69 -6.48
C PHE A 198 -10.00 16.13 -6.49
N ALA A 199 -10.39 17.08 -7.35
CA ALA A 199 -11.76 17.53 -7.47
C ALA A 199 -12.70 16.40 -7.92
N ARG A 200 -12.26 15.57 -8.86
CA ARG A 200 -12.98 14.37 -9.30
C ARG A 200 -13.13 13.36 -8.16
N ALA A 201 -12.08 13.07 -7.42
CA ALA A 201 -12.12 12.16 -6.27
C ALA A 201 -13.07 12.66 -5.17
N MET A 202 -13.08 13.97 -4.89
CA MET A 202 -14.01 14.60 -3.95
C MET A 202 -15.47 14.49 -4.42
N ALA A 203 -15.73 14.74 -5.71
CA ALA A 203 -17.07 14.58 -6.28
C ALA A 203 -17.56 13.13 -6.22
N TYR A 204 -16.69 12.16 -6.50
CA TYR A 204 -17.00 10.74 -6.32
C TYR A 204 -17.35 10.41 -4.86
N SER A 205 -16.56 10.93 -3.89
CA SER A 205 -16.85 10.74 -2.46
C SER A 205 -18.25 11.25 -2.09
N GLY A 206 -18.59 12.46 -2.54
CA GLY A 206 -19.90 13.05 -2.28
C GLY A 206 -21.07 12.23 -2.86
N ILE A 207 -20.87 11.53 -3.97
CA ILE A 207 -21.89 10.62 -4.54
C ILE A 207 -22.07 9.38 -3.66
N CYS A 208 -20.98 8.82 -3.11
CA CYS A 208 -21.03 7.63 -2.26
C CYS A 208 -21.48 7.90 -0.82
N GLU A 209 -21.45 9.16 -0.38
CA GLU A 209 -21.90 9.58 0.96
C GLU A 209 -23.40 9.88 1.05
N ALA A 210 -24.06 10.11 -0.09
CA ALA A 210 -25.47 10.49 -0.20
C ALA A 210 -26.44 9.32 -0.04
#